data_AF-A0A956Y163-F1
#
_entry.id   AF-A0A956Y163-F1
#
_cell.length_a   1.000
_cell.length_b   1.000
_cell.length_c   1.000
_cell.angle_alpha   90.00
_cell.angle_beta   90.00
_cell.angle_gamma   90.00
#
_symmetry.space_group_name_H-M   'P 1'
#
loop_
_entity.id
_entity.type
_entity.pdbx_description
1 polymer ?
#
loop_
_entity_poly.entity_id
_entity_poly.type
_entity_poly.pdbx_seq_one_letter_code
_entity_poly.pdbx_strand_id
1 'polypeptide(L)'
;VRKPDNFFKRFQEGQATSPRFAFVHRMQEAGALRDDLDPQVITHIMNMLAYGLVSMDGVIPAEETPDLDDLIEGIAVMMDRALMSPDPGKRDIGKQIVREIVDEARQRHEQLENPEQEQTEQ
;
A
#
# COMPACT_ATOMS: atom_id res chain seq x y z
N VAL A 1 25.72 5.04 -6.59
CA VAL A 1 25.39 6.39 -7.12
C VAL A 1 23.91 6.65 -6.86
N ARG A 2 23.55 7.56 -5.94
CA ARG A 2 22.13 7.89 -5.63
C ARG A 2 21.64 8.88 -6.68
N LYS A 3 20.58 8.53 -7.43
CA LYS A 3 19.98 9.43 -8.43
C LYS A 3 19.43 10.71 -7.73
N PRO A 4 19.46 11.88 -8.39
CA PRO A 4 19.11 13.17 -7.77
C PRO A 4 17.64 13.31 -7.35
N ASP A 5 16.78 12.39 -7.80
CA ASP A 5 15.32 12.50 -7.75
C ASP A 5 14.68 11.20 -7.21
N ASN A 6 15.16 10.74 -6.05
CA ASN A 6 14.68 9.50 -5.44
C ASN A 6 13.29 9.69 -4.82
N PHE A 7 12.41 8.71 -5.00
CA PHE A 7 11.07 8.60 -4.41
C PHE A 7 11.01 8.96 -2.91
N PHE A 8 12.03 8.55 -2.15
CA PHE A 8 12.17 8.89 -0.72
C PHE A 8 12.30 10.39 -0.44
N LYS A 9 12.94 11.15 -1.33
CA LYS A 9 13.12 12.60 -1.20
C LYS A 9 11.81 13.35 -1.45
N ARG A 10 11.06 12.96 -2.49
CA ARG A 10 9.72 13.52 -2.78
C ARG A 10 8.71 13.25 -1.67
N PHE A 11 8.85 12.12 -0.96
CA PHE A 11 8.05 11.79 0.22
C PHE A 11 8.41 12.64 1.44
N GLN A 12 9.70 12.91 1.65
CA GLN A 12 10.18 13.80 2.72
C GLN A 12 9.83 15.27 2.47
N GLU A 13 9.78 15.71 1.21
CA GLU A 13 9.51 17.09 0.81
C GLU A 13 8.01 17.47 0.84
N GLY A 14 7.11 16.54 1.21
CA GLY A 14 5.68 16.81 1.37
C GLY A 14 4.93 17.14 0.07
N GLN A 15 5.57 16.93 -1.10
CA GLN A 15 5.01 17.28 -2.41
C GLN A 15 4.17 16.15 -3.05
N ALA A 16 4.17 14.95 -2.47
CA ALA A 16 3.39 13.82 -2.97
C ALA A 16 2.40 13.32 -1.91
N THR A 17 1.13 13.19 -2.28
CA THR A 17 0.13 12.45 -1.51
C THR A 17 0.66 11.05 -1.20
N SER A 18 0.62 10.63 0.07
CA SER A 18 1.05 9.28 0.47
C SER A 18 0.39 8.23 -0.44
N PRO A 19 1.12 7.33 -1.11
CA PRO A 19 0.56 6.28 -1.95
C PRO A 19 -0.45 5.40 -1.20
N ARG A 20 -0.25 5.21 0.12
CA ARG A 20 -1.22 4.51 0.97
C ARG A 20 -2.50 5.32 1.14
N PHE A 21 -2.40 6.63 1.31
CA PHE A 21 -3.58 7.50 1.34
C PHE A 21 -4.33 7.48 0.01
N ALA A 22 -3.61 7.63 -1.11
CA ALA A 22 -4.20 7.60 -2.44
C ALA A 22 -4.92 6.27 -2.70
N PHE A 23 -4.34 5.15 -2.24
CA PHE A 23 -4.96 3.83 -2.29
C PHE A 23 -6.26 3.76 -1.48
N VAL A 24 -6.21 4.12 -0.19
CA VAL A 24 -7.39 4.07 0.69
C VAL A 24 -8.50 4.97 0.15
N HIS A 25 -8.16 6.19 -0.27
CA HIS A 25 -9.10 7.13 -0.84
C HIS A 25 -9.80 6.57 -2.09
N ARG A 26 -9.04 6.04 -3.06
CA ARG A 26 -9.60 5.44 -4.29
C ARG A 26 -10.50 4.24 -3.97
N MET A 27 -10.14 3.44 -2.98
CA MET A 27 -10.94 2.30 -2.54
C MET A 27 -12.24 2.72 -1.85
N GLN A 28 -12.25 3.82 -1.10
CA GLN A 28 -13.45 4.40 -0.52
C GLN A 28 -14.35 5.05 -1.57
N GLU A 29 -13.79 5.80 -2.52
CA GLU A 29 -14.54 6.41 -3.64
C GLU A 29 -15.27 5.36 -4.47
N ALA A 30 -14.65 4.19 -4.65
CA ALA A 30 -15.26 3.06 -5.33
C ALA A 30 -16.24 2.26 -4.44
N GLY A 31 -16.35 2.61 -3.16
CA GLY A 31 -17.21 1.95 -2.17
C GLY A 31 -16.75 0.55 -1.75
N ALA A 32 -15.50 0.19 -2.05
CA ALA A 32 -14.90 -1.09 -1.66
C ALA A 32 -14.54 -1.12 -0.16
N LEU A 33 -14.14 0.04 0.39
CA LEU A 33 -13.97 0.24 1.82
C LEU A 33 -15.14 1.04 2.37
N ARG A 34 -15.38 0.88 3.67
CA ARG A 34 -16.31 1.73 4.43
C ARG A 34 -15.89 3.20 4.34
N ASP A 35 -16.84 4.09 4.18
CA ASP A 35 -16.66 5.53 3.94
C ASP A 35 -16.93 6.41 5.17
N ASP A 36 -17.35 5.79 6.28
CA ASP A 36 -17.60 6.46 7.56
C ASP A 36 -16.32 6.70 8.39
N LEU A 37 -15.17 6.22 7.92
CA LEU A 37 -13.85 6.46 8.51
C LEU A 37 -13.02 7.40 7.63
N ASP A 38 -12.31 8.32 8.27
CA ASP A 38 -11.39 9.22 7.56
C ASP A 38 -10.24 8.43 6.90
N PRO A 39 -10.01 8.58 5.58
CA PRO A 39 -8.90 7.93 4.88
C PRO A 39 -7.53 8.22 5.49
N GLN A 40 -7.33 9.40 6.09
CA GLN A 40 -6.09 9.75 6.77
C GLN A 40 -5.86 8.88 8.02
N VAL A 41 -6.92 8.61 8.78
CA VAL A 41 -6.86 7.77 9.98
C VAL A 41 -6.54 6.33 9.60
N ILE A 42 -7.24 5.77 8.61
CA ILE A 42 -6.96 4.42 8.09
C ILE A 42 -5.51 4.33 7.63
N THR A 43 -5.05 5.31 6.83
CA THR A 43 -3.67 5.35 6.33
C THR A 43 -2.66 5.38 7.47
N HIS A 44 -2.91 6.17 8.51
CA HIS A 44 -2.02 6.27 9.65
C HIS A 44 -1.93 4.94 10.42
N ILE A 45 -3.05 4.26 10.63
CA ILE A 45 -3.08 2.92 11.25
C ILE A 45 -2.26 1.93 10.40
N MET A 46 -2.43 1.92 9.08
CA MET A 46 -1.63 1.06 8.21
C MET A 46 -0.13 1.37 8.29
N ASN A 47 0.25 2.65 8.44
CA ASN A 47 1.65 3.02 8.66
C ASN A 47 2.19 2.50 9.99
N MET A 48 1.39 2.56 11.06
CA MET A 48 1.76 2.01 12.38
C MET A 48 1.98 0.51 12.31
N LEU A 49 1.08 -0.23 11.64
CA LEU A 49 1.24 -1.68 11.45
C LEU A 49 2.49 -2.02 10.65
N ALA A 50 2.74 -1.30 9.55
CA ALA A 50 3.93 -1.51 8.73
C ALA A 50 5.23 -1.19 9.49
N TYR A 51 5.23 -0.15 10.31
CA TYR A 51 6.36 0.17 11.17
C TYR A 51 6.58 -0.92 12.24
N GLY A 52 5.50 -1.37 12.89
CA GLY A 52 5.55 -2.45 13.88
C GLY A 52 6.15 -3.71 13.29
N LEU A 53 5.71 -4.13 12.09
CA LEU A 53 6.23 -5.33 11.42
C LEU A 53 7.76 -5.30 11.21
N VAL A 54 8.36 -4.12 11.04
CA VAL A 54 9.80 -3.95 10.79
C VAL A 54 10.61 -3.72 12.07
N SER A 55 9.98 -3.23 13.14
CA SER A 55 10.67 -2.77 14.36
C SER A 55 10.38 -3.60 15.62
N MET A 56 9.53 -4.62 15.50
CA MET A 56 9.06 -5.39 16.67
C MET A 56 10.16 -6.22 17.34
N ASP A 57 11.23 -6.54 16.61
CA ASP A 57 12.41 -7.26 17.11
C ASP A 57 13.10 -6.58 18.31
N GLY A 58 12.97 -5.25 18.41
CA GLY A 58 13.46 -4.46 19.53
C GLY A 58 12.48 -4.34 20.70
N VAL A 59 11.27 -4.92 20.60
CA VAL A 59 10.17 -4.75 21.57
C VAL A 59 9.78 -6.06 22.24
N ILE A 60 9.66 -7.14 21.48
CA ILE A 60 9.29 -8.47 22.00
C ILE A 60 10.36 -9.51 21.66
N PRO A 61 10.57 -10.55 22.48
CA PRO A 61 11.46 -11.65 22.16
C PRO A 61 11.03 -12.38 20.87
N ALA A 62 11.99 -12.93 20.14
CA ALA A 62 11.72 -13.66 18.90
C ALA A 62 10.83 -14.89 19.14
N GLU A 63 10.94 -15.52 20.31
CA GLU A 63 10.15 -16.69 20.70
C GLU A 63 8.66 -16.38 20.92
N GLU A 64 8.32 -15.11 21.14
CA GLU A 64 6.95 -14.63 21.27
C GLU A 64 6.42 -13.99 19.97
N THR A 65 7.27 -13.89 18.95
CA THR A 65 6.89 -13.36 17.64
C THR A 65 6.26 -14.47 16.81
N PRO A 66 5.01 -14.32 16.32
CA PRO A 66 4.41 -15.29 15.43
C PRO A 66 5.21 -15.44 14.13
N ASP A 67 5.06 -16.57 13.45
CA ASP A 67 5.55 -16.72 12.08
C ASP A 67 4.99 -15.62 11.17
N LEU A 68 5.82 -15.15 10.23
CA LEU A 68 5.49 -14.00 9.38
C LEU A 68 4.21 -14.23 8.57
N ASP A 69 4.04 -15.43 8.02
CA ASP A 69 2.87 -15.79 7.21
C ASP A 69 1.58 -15.74 8.05
N ASP A 70 1.61 -16.31 9.27
CA ASP A 70 0.48 -16.29 10.20
C ASP A 70 0.14 -14.85 10.65
N LEU A 71 1.16 -14.02 10.87
CA LEU A 71 0.98 -12.61 11.23
C LEU A 71 0.33 -11.83 10.08
N ILE A 72 0.79 -12.04 8.84
CA ILE A 72 0.23 -11.40 7.65
C ILE A 72 -1.23 -11.83 7.46
N GLU A 73 -1.53 -13.13 7.60
CA GLU A 73 -2.90 -13.65 7.49
C GLU A 73 -3.81 -13.05 8.58
N GLY A 74 -3.32 -12.99 9.83
CA GLY A 74 -4.04 -12.36 10.93
C GLY A 74 -4.36 -10.88 10.66
N ILE A 75 -3.38 -10.10 10.20
CA ILE A 75 -3.57 -8.70 9.81
C ILE A 75 -4.60 -8.59 8.67
N ALA A 76 -4.51 -9.44 7.65
CA ALA A 76 -5.43 -9.43 6.51
C ALA A 76 -6.87 -9.66 6.97
N VAL A 77 -7.11 -10.67 7.82
CA VAL A 77 -8.45 -10.97 8.37
C VAL A 77 -8.98 -9.81 9.22
N MET A 78 -8.14 -9.18 10.03
CA MET A 78 -8.54 -8.02 10.83
C MET A 78 -8.91 -6.83 9.95
N MET A 79 -8.08 -6.53 8.94
CA MET A 79 -8.30 -5.42 8.00
C MET A 79 -9.54 -5.65 7.14
N ASP A 80 -9.75 -6.88 6.66
CA ASP A 80 -10.93 -7.29 5.90
C ASP A 80 -12.21 -6.96 6.68
N ARG A 81 -12.29 -7.42 7.94
CA ARG A 81 -13.45 -7.16 8.80
C ARG A 81 -13.60 -5.70 9.21
N ALA A 82 -12.49 -5.01 9.45
CA ALA A 82 -12.52 -3.64 9.97
C ALA A 82 -12.84 -2.60 8.88
N LEU A 83 -12.35 -2.82 7.66
CA LEU A 83 -12.32 -1.80 6.60
C LEU A 83 -13.23 -2.10 5.41
N MET A 84 -13.55 -3.37 5.11
CA MET A 84 -14.42 -3.66 3.97
C MET A 84 -15.78 -3.02 4.13
N SER A 85 -16.32 -2.58 2.99
CA SER A 85 -17.69 -2.09 2.93
C SER A 85 -18.67 -3.15 3.47
N PRO A 86 -19.67 -2.74 4.28
CA PRO A 86 -20.71 -3.65 4.76
C PRO A 86 -21.63 -4.11 3.62
N ASP A 87 -21.59 -3.46 2.45
CA ASP A 87 -22.34 -3.85 1.27
C ASP A 87 -21.66 -5.05 0.55
N PRO A 88 -22.25 -6.26 0.60
CA PRO A 88 -21.66 -7.45 0.00
C PRO A 88 -21.51 -7.35 -1.53
N GLY A 89 -22.29 -6.50 -2.20
CA GLY A 89 -22.21 -6.27 -3.65
C GLY A 89 -20.98 -5.48 -4.09
N LYS A 90 -20.29 -4.80 -3.15
CA LYS A 90 -19.11 -3.98 -3.46
C LYS A 90 -17.77 -4.68 -3.21
N ARG A 91 -17.79 -5.92 -2.71
CA ARG A 91 -16.58 -6.71 -2.43
C ARG A 91 -15.72 -6.97 -3.66
N ASP A 92 -16.34 -7.19 -4.81
CA ASP A 92 -15.59 -7.47 -6.05
C ASP A 92 -14.96 -6.21 -6.65
N ILE A 93 -15.47 -5.02 -6.32
CA ILE A 93 -14.90 -3.74 -6.74
C ILE A 93 -13.50 -3.56 -6.14
N GLY A 94 -13.34 -3.89 -4.86
CA GLY A 94 -12.03 -3.79 -4.19
C GLY A 94 -10.97 -4.69 -4.82
N LYS A 95 -11.35 -5.92 -5.20
CA LYS A 95 -10.44 -6.85 -5.90
C LYS A 95 -9.99 -6.30 -7.24
N GLN A 96 -10.88 -5.63 -7.97
CA GLN A 96 -10.55 -5.05 -9.26
C GLN A 96 -9.53 -3.92 -9.12
N ILE A 97 -9.71 -3.02 -8.15
CA ILE A 97 -8.78 -1.92 -7.90
C ILE A 97 -7.39 -2.44 -7.50
N VAL A 98 -7.33 -3.49 -6.68
CA VAL A 98 -6.05 -4.13 -6.33
C VAL A 98 -5.34 -4.66 -7.58
N ARG A 99 -6.07 -5.31 -8.51
CA ARG A 99 -5.49 -5.78 -9.77
C ARG A 99 -4.98 -4.63 -10.63
N GLU A 100 -5.75 -3.57 -10.78
CA GLU A 100 -5.35 -2.36 -11.52
C GLU A 100 -4.04 -1.78 -10.98
N ILE A 101 -3.92 -1.66 -9.65
CA ILE A 101 -2.70 -1.12 -9.02
C ILE A 101 -1.49 -2.03 -9.22
N VAL A 102 -1.69 -3.36 -9.15
CA VAL A 102 -0.61 -4.32 -9.40
C VAL A 102 -0.16 -4.24 -10.86
N ASP A 103 -1.10 -4.11 -11.80
CA ASP A 103 -0.80 -3.98 -13.23
C ASP A 103 -0.08 -2.65 -13.52
N GLU A 104 -0.53 -1.54 -12.94
CA GLU A 104 0.15 -0.23 -13.01
C GLU A 104 1.59 -0.31 -12.44
N ALA A 105 1.78 -1.03 -11.33
CA ALA A 105 3.10 -1.21 -10.72
C ALA A 105 4.03 -2.04 -11.61
N ARG A 106 3.52 -3.10 -12.26
CA ARG A 106 4.28 -3.92 -13.21
C ARG A 106 4.72 -3.10 -14.43
N GLN A 107 3.79 -2.38 -15.06
CA GLN A 107 4.10 -1.53 -16.22
C GLN A 107 5.16 -0.48 -15.90
N ARG A 108 5.09 0.13 -14.71
CA ARG A 108 6.08 1.10 -14.25
C ARG A 108 7.45 0.47 -14.02
N HIS A 109 7.50 -0.78 -13.54
CA HIS A 109 8.75 -1.52 -13.39
C HIS A 109 9.38 -1.84 -14.74
N GLU A 110 8.60 -2.33 -15.70
CA GLU A 110 9.05 -2.65 -17.07
C GLU A 110 9.63 -1.41 -17.78
N GLN A 111 9.02 -0.23 -17.60
CA GLN A 111 9.53 1.04 -18.14
C GLN A 111 10.86 1.48 -17.50
N LEU A 112 11.11 1.12 -16.24
CA LEU A 112 12.37 1.42 -15.55
C LEU A 112 13.49 0.45 -15.91
N GLU A 113 13.15 -0.78 -16.30
CA GLU A 113 14.09 -1.79 -16.76
C GLU A 113 14.51 -1.59 -18.22
N ASN A 114 13.79 -0.79 -19.01
CA ASN A 114 14.03 -0.59 -20.44
C ASN A 114 14.34 0.87 -20.88
N PRO A 115 15.30 1.60 -20.26
CA PRO A 115 15.55 3.00 -20.57
C PRO A 115 16.34 3.29 -21.86
N GLU A 116 16.81 2.28 -22.62
CA GLU A 116 17.79 2.46 -23.71
C GLU A 116 17.22 2.45 -25.15
N GLN A 117 15.90 2.39 -25.37
CA GLN A 117 15.35 2.33 -26.74
C GLN A 117 14.78 3.66 -27.30
N GLU A 118 14.75 4.75 -26.53
CA GLU A 118 14.18 6.04 -27.00
C GLU A 118 15.20 7.13 -27.36
N GLN A 119 16.52 6.87 -27.28
CA GLN A 119 17.56 7.89 -27.56
C GLN A 119 18.42 7.64 -28.80
N THR A 120 18.05 6.70 -29.70
CA THR A 120 18.88 6.40 -30.90
C THR A 120 18.22 6.71 -32.24
N GLU A 121 17.21 7.57 -32.29
CA GLU A 121 16.67 8.09 -33.55
C GLU A 121 16.32 9.59 -33.44
N GLN A 122 17.33 10.46 -33.33
CA GLN A 122 17.32 11.84 -33.88
C GLN A 122 18.73 12.24 -34.33
#